data_AF-A0ABD2CXA6-F1
#
_entry.id   AF-A0ABD2CXA6-F1
#
_cell.length_a   1.000
_cell.length_b   1.000
_cell.length_c   1.000
_cell.angle_alpha   90.00
_cell.angle_beta   90.00
_cell.angle_gamma   90.00
#
_symmetry.space_group_name_H-M   'P 1'
#
loop_
_entity.id
_entity.type
_entity.pdbx_description
1 polymer ?
#
loop_
_entity_poly.entity_id
_entity_poly.type
_entity_poly.pdbx_seq_one_letter_code
_entity_poly.pdbx_strand_id
1 'polypeptide(L)'
;MELLSKFFDFIFSDGDPRLKDGILFKPSVIGFILFSYLYFVLVCGPRFMKNRQPYSLKTFIRYYNVFQIVSNIFIVYKLIKGGWFTKISIYCEPAIVGTDPVSTELFYGGCWAYFIKFIDLIETGIFVLRKKNNQISLLHLYHHISTILIAGIVGKHYVIEMGTFIPLVNCSVHVIMYSYYFLSTCGPSVQKISHRYKFLLTITQMVQFVILICHALQSLSPNCDIDITFGVIMIINLSINFVLFYNFYKKTYVVKQTKQSNMYNKFVENVDSRVKLLPLVGTSFVVPSIIAVYLLILANSIIIYMYIDGGWYKDVFIYCVPITYSMDARSMKMINAFWWTMVLKLLDFIETGIFVLRKKHRQISFFHVYHHTTTALISWLTLRYYAGGMTSFEPVVNCTVHVIMYVYYFLSSLVTSFIENIANIDTLLFSPLNTYPNNIQLVILMLHVIQALLPFCNMPKLPSFVIFLDIVINFFFFYNFYKKTYQKSKMKNKSTNQKLDII
;
A
#
# COMPACT_ATOMS: atom_id res chain seq x y z
N MET A 1 -18.78 -39.96 15.34
CA MET A 1 -19.51 -40.29 14.09
C MET A 1 -20.58 -39.26 13.75
N GLU A 2 -21.39 -38.81 14.71
CA GLU A 2 -22.49 -37.86 14.45
C GLU A 2 -22.04 -36.50 13.88
N LEU A 3 -20.94 -35.92 14.38
CA LEU A 3 -20.36 -34.68 13.84
C LEU A 3 -19.87 -34.83 12.39
N LEU A 4 -19.28 -35.98 12.07
CA LEU A 4 -18.80 -36.32 10.72
C LEU A 4 -19.97 -36.51 9.76
N SER A 5 -21.06 -37.15 10.22
CA SER A 5 -22.30 -37.27 9.45
C SER A 5 -22.89 -35.89 9.14
N LYS A 6 -23.10 -35.05 10.16
CA LYS A 6 -23.63 -33.68 9.99
C LYS A 6 -22.77 -32.83 9.05
N PHE A 7 -21.45 -32.98 9.11
CA PHE A 7 -20.54 -32.30 8.20
C PHE A 7 -20.62 -32.83 6.76
N PHE A 8 -20.76 -34.15 6.58
CA PHE A 8 -21.01 -34.75 5.27
C PHE A 8 -22.35 -34.28 4.70
N ASP A 9 -23.42 -34.36 5.49
CA ASP A 9 -24.75 -33.91 5.10
C ASP A 9 -24.74 -32.42 4.73
N PHE A 10 -24.00 -31.59 5.47
CA PHE A 10 -23.81 -30.18 5.15
C PHE A 10 -23.13 -29.98 3.78
N ILE A 11 -21.99 -30.62 3.51
CA ILE A 11 -21.27 -30.49 2.23
C ILE A 11 -22.14 -30.89 1.03
N PHE A 12 -22.92 -31.95 1.20
CA PHE A 12 -23.74 -32.52 0.13
C PHE A 12 -25.17 -31.94 0.06
N SER A 13 -25.59 -31.12 1.03
CA SER A 13 -26.89 -30.47 1.02
C SER A 13 -27.04 -29.47 -0.13
N ASP A 14 -28.29 -29.17 -0.52
CA ASP A 14 -28.56 -28.13 -1.51
C ASP A 14 -28.19 -26.76 -0.95
N GLY A 15 -27.37 -26.01 -1.69
CA GLY A 15 -26.91 -24.68 -1.33
C GLY A 15 -27.78 -23.58 -1.95
N ASP A 16 -27.15 -22.46 -2.30
CA ASP A 16 -27.80 -21.35 -3.00
C ASP A 16 -28.46 -21.84 -4.31
N PRO A 17 -29.79 -21.63 -4.49
CA PRO A 17 -30.51 -22.04 -5.70
C PRO A 17 -29.91 -21.51 -7.00
N ARG A 18 -29.24 -20.35 -6.96
CA ARG A 18 -28.57 -19.73 -8.13
C ARG A 18 -27.37 -20.54 -8.63
N LEU A 19 -26.85 -21.45 -7.80
CA LEU A 19 -25.71 -22.31 -8.11
C LEU A 19 -26.10 -23.75 -8.47
N LYS A 20 -27.39 -24.06 -8.55
CA LYS A 20 -27.89 -25.42 -8.83
C LYS A 20 -27.29 -26.05 -10.10
N ASP A 21 -27.12 -25.24 -11.15
CA ASP A 21 -26.53 -25.67 -12.43
C ASP A 21 -25.01 -25.42 -12.52
N GLY A 22 -24.40 -24.87 -11.47
CA GLY A 22 -22.98 -24.55 -11.41
C GLY A 22 -22.11 -25.81 -11.29
N ILE A 23 -21.65 -26.36 -12.42
CA ILE A 23 -20.82 -27.58 -12.47
C ILE A 23 -19.58 -27.49 -11.56
N LEU A 24 -18.95 -26.32 -11.47
CA LEU A 24 -17.74 -26.09 -10.66
C LEU A 24 -17.98 -26.13 -9.14
N PHE A 25 -19.23 -26.05 -8.69
CA PHE A 25 -19.60 -26.13 -7.26
C PHE A 25 -19.97 -27.55 -6.83
N LYS A 26 -19.99 -28.52 -7.77
CA LYS A 26 -20.27 -29.93 -7.45
C LYS A 26 -19.05 -30.56 -6.75
N PRO A 27 -19.21 -31.15 -5.55
CA PRO A 27 -18.10 -31.77 -4.81
C PRO A 27 -17.33 -32.83 -5.60
N SER A 28 -18.03 -33.61 -6.44
CA SER A 28 -17.41 -34.62 -7.31
C SER A 28 -16.47 -34.01 -8.36
N VAL A 29 -16.87 -32.88 -8.95
CA VAL A 29 -16.06 -32.16 -9.95
C VAL A 29 -14.84 -31.53 -9.29
N ILE A 30 -15.01 -30.89 -8.13
CA ILE A 30 -13.91 -30.32 -7.35
C ILE A 30 -12.90 -31.42 -6.97
N GLY A 31 -13.39 -32.55 -6.47
CA GLY A 31 -12.57 -33.71 -6.12
C GLY A 31 -11.77 -34.24 -7.31
N PHE A 32 -12.41 -34.39 -8.48
CA PHE A 32 -11.73 -34.80 -9.70
C PHE A 32 -10.63 -33.81 -10.13
N ILE A 33 -10.94 -32.50 -10.16
CA ILE A 33 -9.97 -31.46 -10.54
C ILE A 33 -8.75 -31.48 -9.60
N LEU A 34 -8.98 -31.50 -8.29
CA LEU A 34 -7.90 -31.49 -7.29
C LEU A 34 -7.07 -32.78 -7.34
N PHE A 35 -7.71 -33.93 -7.56
CA PHE A 35 -7.00 -35.20 -7.76
C PHE A 35 -6.12 -35.16 -9.01
N SER A 36 -6.67 -34.73 -10.16
CA SER A 36 -5.92 -34.59 -11.41
C SER A 36 -4.76 -33.59 -11.26
N TYR A 37 -4.99 -32.47 -10.58
CA TYR A 37 -3.98 -31.46 -10.28
C TYR A 37 -2.83 -32.04 -9.42
N LEU A 38 -3.15 -32.73 -8.32
CA LEU A 38 -2.16 -33.36 -7.45
C LEU A 38 -1.37 -34.45 -8.18
N TYR A 39 -2.06 -35.30 -8.93
CA TYR A 39 -1.44 -36.33 -9.76
C TYR A 39 -0.48 -35.72 -10.79
N PHE A 40 -0.89 -34.63 -11.45
CA PHE A 40 -0.05 -33.90 -12.39
C PHE A 40 1.19 -33.31 -11.71
N VAL A 41 1.01 -32.58 -10.61
CA VAL A 41 2.10 -31.84 -9.95
C VAL A 41 3.11 -32.76 -9.26
N LEU A 42 2.64 -33.85 -8.63
CA LEU A 42 3.50 -34.72 -7.82
C LEU A 42 4.07 -35.91 -8.60
N VAL A 43 3.37 -36.39 -9.64
CA VAL A 43 3.73 -37.63 -10.33
C VAL A 43 3.95 -37.42 -11.82
N CYS A 44 2.90 -37.10 -12.57
CA CYS A 44 2.94 -37.12 -14.04
C CYS A 44 3.91 -36.07 -14.60
N GLY A 45 3.79 -34.81 -14.17
CA GLY A 45 4.60 -33.70 -14.64
C GLY A 45 6.09 -33.84 -14.30
N PRO A 46 6.49 -34.14 -13.04
CA PRO A 46 7.88 -34.41 -12.70
C PRO A 46 8.49 -35.59 -13.47
N ARG A 47 7.73 -36.68 -13.69
CA ARG A 47 8.17 -37.82 -14.52
C ARG A 47 8.38 -37.42 -15.97
N PHE A 48 7.42 -36.69 -16.55
CA PHE A 48 7.50 -36.17 -17.91
C PHE A 48 8.72 -35.25 -18.11
N MET A 49 9.02 -34.43 -17.11
CA MET A 49 10.14 -33.48 -17.16
C MET A 49 11.50 -34.11 -16.82
N LYS A 50 11.58 -35.35 -16.30
CA LYS A 50 12.83 -35.96 -15.80
C LYS A 50 13.98 -35.83 -16.80
N ASN A 51 13.74 -36.23 -18.05
CA ASN A 51 14.74 -36.24 -19.13
C ASN A 51 14.65 -35.04 -20.08
N ARG A 52 13.88 -33.99 -19.74
CA ARG A 52 13.69 -32.79 -20.57
C ARG A 52 14.36 -31.56 -19.97
N GLN A 53 14.79 -30.63 -20.81
CA GLN A 53 15.27 -29.31 -20.35
C GLN A 53 14.09 -28.45 -19.86
N PRO A 54 14.31 -27.53 -18.90
CA PRO A 54 13.24 -26.65 -18.40
C PRO A 54 12.75 -25.72 -19.51
N TYR A 55 11.44 -25.63 -19.68
CA TYR A 55 10.85 -24.79 -20.74
C TYR A 55 11.03 -23.29 -20.46
N SER A 56 11.35 -22.51 -21.51
CA SER A 56 11.42 -21.05 -21.43
C SER A 56 10.04 -20.42 -21.64
N LEU A 57 9.21 -20.45 -20.60
CA LEU A 57 7.83 -19.93 -20.62
C LEU A 57 7.74 -18.43 -20.28
N LYS A 58 8.79 -17.64 -20.54
CA LYS A 58 8.86 -16.23 -20.09
C LYS A 58 7.70 -15.38 -20.62
N THR A 59 7.40 -15.49 -21.91
CA THR A 59 6.31 -14.74 -22.56
C THR A 59 4.95 -15.16 -22.03
N PHE A 60 4.72 -16.46 -21.87
CA PHE A 60 3.48 -16.98 -21.28
C PHE A 60 3.28 -16.48 -19.86
N ILE A 61 4.30 -16.56 -18.99
CA ILE A 61 4.23 -16.07 -17.61
C ILE A 61 3.91 -14.56 -17.58
N ARG A 62 4.48 -13.79 -18.51
CA ARG A 62 4.21 -12.36 -18.60
C ARG A 62 2.73 -12.09 -18.86
N TYR A 63 2.14 -12.72 -19.88
CA TYR A 63 0.72 -12.56 -20.18
C TYR A 63 -0.18 -13.14 -19.10
N TYR A 64 0.18 -14.29 -18.53
CA TYR A 64 -0.53 -14.90 -17.40
C TYR A 64 -0.61 -13.94 -16.20
N ASN A 65 0.51 -13.32 -15.82
CA ASN A 65 0.52 -12.35 -14.72
C ASN A 65 -0.32 -11.12 -15.04
N VAL A 66 -0.30 -10.61 -16.28
CA VAL A 66 -1.17 -9.49 -16.69
C VAL A 66 -2.64 -9.87 -16.62
N PHE A 67 -3.00 -11.06 -17.12
CA PHE A 67 -4.35 -11.60 -17.03
C PHE A 67 -4.81 -11.70 -15.57
N GLN A 68 -3.95 -12.20 -14.69
CA GLN A 68 -4.21 -12.29 -13.26
C GLN A 68 -4.41 -10.91 -12.63
N ILE A 69 -3.58 -9.91 -12.95
CA ILE A 69 -3.74 -8.54 -12.46
C ILE A 69 -5.11 -7.98 -12.88
N VAL A 70 -5.44 -8.04 -14.16
CA VAL A 70 -6.69 -7.49 -14.71
C VAL A 70 -7.92 -8.19 -14.11
N SER A 71 -7.88 -9.53 -14.02
CA SER A 71 -8.99 -10.30 -13.48
C SER A 71 -9.22 -10.03 -11.98
N ASN A 72 -8.15 -9.92 -11.18
CA ASN A 72 -8.26 -9.55 -9.77
C ASN A 72 -8.76 -8.10 -9.58
N ILE A 73 -8.34 -7.14 -10.42
CA ILE A 73 -8.88 -5.77 -10.41
C ILE A 73 -10.38 -5.78 -10.72
N PHE A 74 -10.80 -6.55 -11.73
CA PHE A 74 -12.21 -6.67 -12.10
C PHE A 74 -13.06 -7.24 -10.97
N ILE A 75 -12.58 -8.28 -10.28
CA ILE A 75 -13.26 -8.86 -9.11
C ILE A 75 -13.37 -7.84 -7.98
N VAL A 76 -12.28 -7.13 -7.66
CA VAL A 76 -12.28 -6.07 -6.63
C VAL A 76 -13.29 -4.97 -6.99
N TYR A 77 -13.33 -4.55 -8.25
CA TYR A 77 -14.31 -3.58 -8.75
C TYR A 77 -15.75 -4.06 -8.57
N LYS A 78 -16.05 -5.32 -8.95
CA LYS A 78 -17.38 -5.93 -8.78
C LYS A 78 -17.81 -5.95 -7.32
N LEU A 79 -16.92 -6.33 -6.41
CA LEU A 79 -17.21 -6.39 -4.97
C LEU A 79 -17.42 -4.99 -4.36
N ILE A 80 -16.62 -3.99 -4.74
CA ILE A 80 -16.84 -2.59 -4.30
C ILE A 80 -18.16 -2.03 -4.86
N LYS A 81 -18.43 -2.26 -6.15
CA LYS A 81 -19.70 -1.86 -6.79
C LYS A 81 -20.90 -2.55 -6.12
N GLY A 82 -20.71 -3.78 -5.66
CA GLY A 82 -21.63 -4.57 -4.85
C GLY A 82 -21.83 -4.05 -3.43
N GLY A 83 -21.37 -2.84 -3.09
CA GLY A 83 -21.75 -2.17 -1.85
C GLY A 83 -20.67 -2.13 -0.77
N TRP A 84 -19.55 -2.84 -0.93
CA TRP A 84 -18.43 -2.74 0.00
C TRP A 84 -17.93 -1.28 0.11
N PHE A 85 -17.85 -0.77 1.34
CA PHE A 85 -17.51 0.62 1.71
C PHE A 85 -18.57 1.69 1.40
N THR A 86 -19.74 1.32 0.90
CA THR A 86 -20.84 2.26 0.63
C THR A 86 -22.13 1.86 1.32
N LYS A 87 -22.58 0.62 1.10
CA LYS A 87 -23.81 0.04 1.64
C LYS A 87 -23.58 -1.08 2.64
N ILE A 88 -22.42 -1.74 2.55
CA ILE A 88 -22.02 -2.87 3.38
C ILE A 88 -20.88 -2.41 4.28
N SER A 89 -21.07 -2.57 5.59
CA SER A 89 -20.07 -2.22 6.59
C SER A 89 -19.02 -3.33 6.75
N ILE A 90 -17.92 -3.02 7.45
CA ILE A 90 -16.87 -4.01 7.79
C ILE A 90 -17.29 -4.87 9.00
N TYR A 91 -18.43 -4.53 9.62
CA TYR A 91 -18.99 -5.26 10.75
C TYR A 91 -19.84 -6.44 10.28
N CYS A 92 -20.35 -7.22 11.23
CA CYS A 92 -21.26 -8.31 10.88
C CYS A 92 -22.54 -7.76 10.25
N GLU A 93 -22.74 -8.09 8.97
CA GLU A 93 -23.97 -7.84 8.23
C GLU A 93 -24.68 -9.18 7.96
N PRO A 94 -26.01 -9.24 8.12
CA PRO A 94 -26.77 -10.46 7.94
C PRO A 94 -26.77 -10.93 6.47
N ALA A 95 -27.00 -12.22 6.29
CA ALA A 95 -27.06 -12.84 4.97
C ALA A 95 -28.36 -12.47 4.23
N ILE A 96 -28.35 -11.43 3.40
CA ILE A 96 -29.47 -11.13 2.51
C ILE A 96 -29.27 -11.85 1.18
N VAL A 97 -30.03 -12.92 0.95
CA VAL A 97 -30.17 -13.55 -0.37
C VAL A 97 -31.14 -12.70 -1.20
N GLY A 98 -30.65 -11.58 -1.71
CA GLY A 98 -31.40 -10.67 -2.57
C GLY A 98 -31.19 -10.93 -4.06
N THR A 99 -32.22 -10.66 -4.86
CA THR A 99 -32.11 -10.52 -6.33
C THR A 99 -31.92 -9.06 -6.75
N ASP A 100 -31.73 -8.15 -5.80
CA ASP A 100 -31.47 -6.76 -6.10
C ASP A 100 -30.11 -6.59 -6.79
N PRO A 101 -29.87 -5.44 -7.46
CA PRO A 101 -28.65 -5.21 -8.21
C PRO A 101 -27.37 -5.31 -7.38
N VAL A 102 -27.42 -5.02 -6.08
CA VAL A 102 -26.25 -5.01 -5.19
C VAL A 102 -25.87 -6.46 -4.84
N SER A 103 -26.82 -7.24 -4.33
CA SER A 103 -26.62 -8.67 -4.03
C SER A 103 -26.24 -9.47 -5.28
N THR A 104 -26.75 -9.08 -6.45
CA THR A 104 -26.39 -9.70 -7.74
C THR A 104 -24.92 -9.43 -8.12
N GLU A 105 -24.44 -8.19 -7.96
CA GLU A 105 -23.05 -7.84 -8.25
C GLU A 105 -22.08 -8.54 -7.28
N LEU A 106 -22.43 -8.66 -5.99
CA LEU A 106 -21.66 -9.44 -5.01
C LEU A 106 -21.63 -10.92 -5.36
N PHE A 107 -22.77 -11.49 -5.75
CA PHE A 107 -22.88 -12.89 -6.12
C PHE A 107 -21.96 -13.23 -7.30
N TYR A 108 -22.05 -12.45 -8.39
CA TYR A 108 -21.16 -12.64 -9.53
C TYR A 108 -19.70 -12.34 -9.18
N GLY A 109 -19.43 -11.33 -8.36
CA GLY A 109 -18.08 -11.03 -7.86
C GLY A 109 -17.48 -12.23 -7.11
N GLY A 110 -18.25 -12.87 -6.22
CA GLY A 110 -17.87 -14.09 -5.52
C GLY A 110 -17.66 -15.28 -6.46
N CYS A 111 -18.54 -15.46 -7.46
CA CYS A 111 -18.39 -16.51 -8.47
C CYS A 111 -17.11 -16.32 -9.32
N TRP A 112 -16.80 -15.09 -9.73
CA TRP A 112 -15.56 -14.77 -10.43
C TRP A 112 -14.33 -14.98 -9.54
N ALA A 113 -14.42 -14.61 -8.26
CA ALA A 113 -13.37 -14.87 -7.27
C ALA A 113 -13.15 -16.36 -7.00
N TYR A 114 -14.18 -17.19 -7.15
CA TYR A 114 -14.05 -18.64 -7.09
C TYR A 114 -13.41 -19.19 -8.37
N PHE A 115 -13.88 -18.75 -9.53
CA PHE A 115 -13.37 -19.17 -10.82
C PHE A 115 -11.87 -18.93 -10.98
N ILE A 116 -11.36 -17.76 -10.54
CA ILE A 116 -9.94 -17.43 -10.65
C ILE A 116 -9.04 -18.38 -9.86
N LYS A 117 -9.55 -19.04 -8.79
CA LYS A 117 -8.76 -20.03 -8.03
C LYS A 117 -8.45 -21.29 -8.82
N PHE A 118 -9.28 -21.65 -9.78
CA PHE A 118 -8.94 -22.74 -10.70
C PHE A 118 -7.84 -22.31 -11.68
N ILE A 119 -7.84 -21.05 -12.11
CA ILE A 119 -6.79 -20.49 -12.96
C ILE A 119 -5.46 -20.43 -12.19
N ASP A 120 -5.49 -20.12 -10.89
CA ASP A 120 -4.32 -20.12 -10.01
C ASP A 120 -3.58 -21.48 -10.00
N LEU A 121 -4.26 -22.61 -10.27
CA LEU A 121 -3.62 -23.93 -10.37
C LEU A 121 -2.63 -24.04 -11.55
N ILE A 122 -2.82 -23.25 -12.60
CA ILE A 122 -1.93 -23.23 -13.78
C ILE A 122 -0.51 -22.82 -13.36
N GLU A 123 -0.38 -21.94 -12.37
CA GLU A 123 0.91 -21.47 -11.86
C GLU A 123 1.81 -22.62 -11.38
N THR A 124 1.24 -23.57 -10.62
CA THR A 124 1.99 -24.76 -10.17
C THR A 124 2.42 -25.62 -11.36
N GLY A 125 1.58 -25.72 -12.39
CA GLY A 125 1.95 -26.42 -13.62
C GLY A 125 3.12 -25.76 -14.35
N ILE A 126 3.16 -24.42 -14.39
CA ILE A 126 4.31 -23.67 -14.91
C ILE A 126 5.57 -23.98 -14.09
N PHE A 127 5.48 -24.08 -12.76
CA PHE A 127 6.64 -24.43 -11.92
C PHE A 127 7.20 -25.81 -12.25
N VAL A 128 6.33 -26.80 -12.48
CA VAL A 128 6.73 -28.16 -12.90
C VAL A 128 7.44 -28.12 -14.25
N LEU A 129 6.85 -27.47 -15.25
CA LEU A 129 7.43 -27.36 -16.61
C LEU A 129 8.76 -26.59 -16.64
N ARG A 130 9.00 -25.72 -15.66
CA ARG A 130 10.26 -24.96 -15.51
C ARG A 130 11.28 -25.64 -14.59
N LYS A 131 10.98 -26.84 -14.07
CA LYS A 131 11.78 -27.54 -13.05
C LYS A 131 12.08 -26.68 -11.82
N LYS A 132 11.12 -25.86 -11.39
CA LYS A 132 11.23 -25.02 -10.18
C LYS A 132 10.56 -25.69 -8.98
N ASN A 133 10.98 -26.93 -8.70
CA ASN A 133 10.41 -27.75 -7.62
C ASN A 133 10.54 -27.12 -6.23
N ASN A 134 11.52 -26.23 -6.04
CA ASN A 134 11.66 -25.45 -4.81
C ASN A 134 10.53 -24.43 -4.57
N GLN A 135 9.76 -24.08 -5.61
CA GLN A 135 8.58 -23.22 -5.50
C GLN A 135 7.32 -24.02 -5.12
N ILE A 136 7.28 -25.32 -5.40
CA ILE A 136 6.19 -26.24 -5.05
C ILE A 136 6.37 -26.70 -3.59
N SER A 137 6.20 -25.77 -2.67
CA SER A 137 6.32 -26.02 -1.23
C SER A 137 5.02 -26.58 -0.64
N LEU A 138 5.11 -27.14 0.58
CA LEU A 138 3.92 -27.55 1.34
C LEU A 138 2.94 -26.37 1.52
N LEU A 139 3.46 -25.17 1.79
CA LEU A 139 2.65 -23.94 1.89
C LEU A 139 1.87 -23.69 0.60
N HIS A 140 2.55 -23.76 -0.54
CA HIS A 140 1.94 -23.53 -1.86
C HIS A 140 0.83 -24.55 -2.13
N LEU A 141 1.12 -25.84 -2.01
CA LEU A 141 0.14 -26.89 -2.28
C LEU A 141 -1.05 -26.83 -1.33
N TYR A 142 -0.80 -26.68 -0.02
CA TYR A 142 -1.87 -26.55 0.97
C TYR A 142 -2.80 -25.38 0.64
N HIS A 143 -2.24 -24.19 0.37
CA HIS A 143 -3.01 -23.00 0.06
C HIS A 143 -3.90 -23.17 -1.19
N HIS A 144 -3.35 -23.63 -2.32
CA HIS A 144 -4.12 -23.79 -3.55
C HIS A 144 -5.22 -24.85 -3.44
N ILE A 145 -5.01 -25.91 -2.65
CA ILE A 145 -6.02 -26.95 -2.42
C ILE A 145 -7.09 -26.46 -1.45
N SER A 146 -6.67 -25.91 -0.31
CA SER A 146 -7.60 -25.51 0.75
C SER A 146 -8.49 -24.34 0.31
N THR A 147 -7.96 -23.40 -0.47
CA THR A 147 -8.75 -22.27 -1.00
C THR A 147 -9.84 -22.71 -1.97
N ILE A 148 -9.60 -23.68 -2.86
CA ILE A 148 -10.63 -24.20 -3.77
C ILE A 148 -11.69 -25.01 -3.02
N LEU A 149 -11.27 -25.86 -2.07
CA LEU A 149 -12.21 -26.66 -1.27
C LEU A 149 -13.11 -25.76 -0.42
N ILE A 150 -12.51 -24.85 0.33
CA ILE A 150 -13.23 -23.99 1.27
C ILE A 150 -14.07 -22.97 0.50
N ALA A 151 -13.55 -22.32 -0.55
CA ALA A 151 -14.36 -21.40 -1.35
C ALA A 151 -15.49 -22.11 -2.10
N GLY A 152 -15.34 -23.39 -2.45
CA GLY A 152 -16.41 -24.19 -3.04
C GLY A 152 -17.53 -24.49 -2.04
N ILE A 153 -17.18 -24.93 -0.83
CA ILE A 153 -18.15 -25.19 0.25
C ILE A 153 -18.83 -23.89 0.68
N VAL A 154 -18.05 -22.86 0.98
CA VAL A 154 -18.55 -21.55 1.41
C VAL A 154 -19.35 -20.88 0.30
N GLY A 155 -18.83 -20.86 -0.92
CA GLY A 155 -19.51 -20.24 -2.06
C GLY A 155 -20.81 -20.96 -2.42
N LYS A 156 -20.93 -22.26 -2.16
CA LYS A 156 -22.16 -23.02 -2.38
C LYS A 156 -23.26 -22.67 -1.38
N HIS A 157 -22.93 -22.56 -0.09
CA HIS A 157 -23.94 -22.38 0.96
C HIS A 157 -24.15 -20.92 1.37
N TYR A 158 -23.14 -20.08 1.16
CA TYR A 158 -23.00 -18.80 1.81
C TYR A 158 -22.41 -17.76 0.87
N VAL A 159 -23.10 -17.47 -0.25
CA VAL A 159 -22.86 -16.24 -1.01
C VAL A 159 -23.42 -15.05 -0.22
N ILE A 160 -22.75 -14.77 0.90
CA ILE A 160 -23.12 -13.82 1.94
C ILE A 160 -22.24 -12.59 1.81
N GLU A 161 -22.81 -11.42 2.09
CA GLU A 161 -22.12 -10.13 2.16
C GLU A 161 -20.81 -10.24 2.95
N MET A 162 -20.84 -10.60 4.23
CA MET A 162 -19.64 -10.78 5.07
C MET A 162 -18.61 -11.78 4.49
N GLY A 163 -19.07 -12.86 3.86
CA GLY A 163 -18.19 -13.87 3.24
C GLY A 163 -17.36 -13.30 2.07
N THR A 164 -17.91 -12.33 1.34
CA THR A 164 -17.25 -11.70 0.18
C THR A 164 -16.14 -10.70 0.55
N PHE A 165 -15.97 -10.36 1.84
CA PHE A 165 -14.82 -9.58 2.30
C PHE A 165 -13.49 -10.31 2.07
N ILE A 166 -13.51 -11.63 2.23
CA ILE A 166 -12.34 -12.49 2.09
C ILE A 166 -11.80 -12.43 0.65
N PRO A 167 -12.60 -12.69 -0.40
CA PRO A 167 -12.14 -12.51 -1.77
C PRO A 167 -11.81 -11.06 -2.11
N LEU A 168 -12.47 -10.05 -1.51
CA LEU A 168 -12.13 -8.63 -1.74
C LEU A 168 -10.69 -8.32 -1.32
N VAL A 169 -10.32 -8.64 -0.08
CA VAL A 169 -8.95 -8.40 0.42
C VAL A 169 -7.95 -9.31 -0.29
N ASN A 170 -8.30 -10.58 -0.53
CA ASN A 170 -7.41 -11.52 -1.21
C ASN A 170 -7.08 -11.09 -2.64
N CYS A 171 -8.09 -10.71 -3.44
CA CYS A 171 -7.88 -10.23 -4.80
C CYS A 171 -7.07 -8.94 -4.81
N SER A 172 -7.29 -8.03 -3.84
CA SER A 172 -6.51 -6.80 -3.69
C SER A 172 -5.01 -7.08 -3.46
N VAL A 173 -4.67 -8.05 -2.61
CA VAL A 173 -3.28 -8.46 -2.41
C VAL A 173 -2.74 -9.26 -3.60
N HIS A 174 -3.57 -10.05 -4.28
CA HIS A 174 -3.19 -10.76 -5.50
C HIS A 174 -2.84 -9.79 -6.65
N VAL A 175 -3.50 -8.62 -6.75
CA VAL A 175 -3.07 -7.55 -7.67
C VAL A 175 -1.61 -7.14 -7.38
N ILE A 176 -1.26 -6.94 -6.10
CA ILE A 176 0.10 -6.58 -5.69
C ILE A 176 1.08 -7.73 -6.00
N MET A 177 0.70 -8.97 -5.67
CA MET A 177 1.53 -10.15 -5.87
C MET A 177 1.82 -10.43 -7.35
N TYR A 178 0.79 -10.43 -8.20
CA TYR A 178 0.96 -10.69 -9.63
C TYR A 178 1.63 -9.52 -10.35
N SER A 179 1.45 -8.27 -9.87
CA SER A 179 2.24 -7.13 -10.33
C SER A 179 3.73 -7.35 -10.05
N TYR A 180 4.07 -7.83 -8.85
CA TYR A 180 5.44 -8.20 -8.52
C TYR A 180 5.98 -9.32 -9.43
N TYR A 181 5.20 -10.38 -9.67
CA TYR A 181 5.62 -11.48 -10.55
C TYR A 181 5.79 -11.02 -12.00
N PHE A 182 4.91 -10.16 -12.51
CA PHE A 182 5.06 -9.52 -13.82
C PHE A 182 6.38 -8.74 -13.90
N LEU A 183 6.66 -7.87 -12.92
CA LEU A 183 7.90 -7.10 -12.84
C LEU A 183 9.14 -8.00 -12.74
N SER A 184 9.02 -9.16 -12.06
CA SER A 184 10.11 -10.15 -12.00
C SER A 184 10.39 -10.84 -13.34
N THR A 185 9.52 -10.69 -14.34
CA THR A 185 9.77 -11.15 -15.73
C THR A 185 10.34 -10.08 -16.65
N CYS A 186 10.45 -8.84 -16.17
CA CYS A 186 11.11 -7.74 -16.88
C CYS A 186 12.64 -7.91 -16.82
N GLY A 187 13.38 -7.03 -17.49
CA GLY A 187 14.84 -7.16 -17.66
C GLY A 187 15.65 -7.32 -16.36
N PRO A 188 16.95 -7.69 -16.45
CA PRO A 188 17.80 -7.99 -15.29
C PRO A 188 17.83 -6.89 -14.22
N SER A 189 17.75 -5.61 -14.64
CA SER A 189 17.70 -4.45 -13.75
C SER A 189 16.43 -4.45 -12.88
N VAL A 190 15.27 -4.76 -13.46
CA VAL A 190 13.99 -4.83 -12.74
C VAL A 190 13.94 -6.05 -11.83
N GLN A 191 14.50 -7.18 -12.28
CA GLN A 191 14.61 -8.40 -11.45
C GLN A 191 15.44 -8.18 -10.19
N LYS A 192 16.59 -7.50 -10.29
CA LYS A 192 17.46 -7.21 -9.14
C LYS A 192 16.73 -6.36 -8.08
N ILE A 193 15.93 -5.40 -8.54
CA ILE A 193 15.09 -4.54 -7.69
C ILE A 193 13.94 -5.33 -7.08
N SER A 194 13.16 -6.03 -7.90
CA SER A 194 12.06 -6.89 -7.44
C SER A 194 12.55 -7.92 -6.40
N HIS A 195 13.70 -8.56 -6.61
CA HIS A 195 14.25 -9.48 -5.62
C HIS A 195 14.59 -8.82 -4.28
N ARG A 196 15.02 -7.55 -4.27
CA ARG A 196 15.33 -6.79 -3.04
C ARG A 196 14.10 -6.53 -2.16
N TYR A 197 12.93 -6.35 -2.77
CA TYR A 197 11.68 -6.01 -2.08
C TYR A 197 10.73 -7.21 -1.89
N LYS A 198 11.17 -8.44 -2.22
CA LYS A 198 10.37 -9.67 -2.10
C LYS A 198 9.79 -9.88 -0.69
N PHE A 199 10.51 -9.48 0.35
CA PHE A 199 10.08 -9.66 1.74
C PHE A 199 8.84 -8.83 2.10
N LEU A 200 8.68 -7.64 1.49
CA LEU A 200 7.51 -6.78 1.72
C LEU A 200 6.23 -7.44 1.24
N LEU A 201 6.27 -8.11 0.09
CA LEU A 201 5.15 -8.88 -0.43
C LEU A 201 4.73 -9.98 0.55
N THR A 202 5.69 -10.67 1.16
CA THR A 202 5.41 -11.68 2.19
C THR A 202 4.79 -11.06 3.45
N ILE A 203 5.23 -9.87 3.87
CA ILE A 203 4.65 -9.13 5.00
C ILE A 203 3.20 -8.69 4.67
N THR A 204 2.95 -8.15 3.48
CA THR A 204 1.59 -7.76 3.04
C THR A 204 0.63 -8.94 3.08
N GLN A 205 1.05 -10.11 2.61
CA GLN A 205 0.25 -11.35 2.69
C GLN A 205 -0.01 -11.78 4.13
N MET A 206 0.97 -11.66 5.03
CA MET A 206 0.77 -11.95 6.45
C MET A 206 -0.19 -10.98 7.14
N VAL A 207 -0.07 -9.67 6.86
CA VAL A 207 -0.98 -8.64 7.39
C VAL A 207 -2.41 -8.88 6.91
N GLN A 208 -2.58 -9.27 5.64
CA GLN A 208 -3.88 -9.68 5.12
C GLN A 208 -4.51 -10.80 5.96
N PHE A 209 -3.76 -11.86 6.31
CA PHE A 209 -4.33 -12.94 7.11
C PHE A 209 -4.77 -12.46 8.50
N VAL A 210 -4.02 -11.55 9.13
CA VAL A 210 -4.42 -10.95 10.42
C VAL A 210 -5.74 -10.19 10.28
N ILE A 211 -5.87 -9.34 9.27
CA ILE A 211 -7.11 -8.59 8.99
C ILE A 211 -8.29 -9.55 8.78
N LEU A 212 -8.09 -10.60 7.98
CA LEU A 212 -9.13 -11.58 7.69
C LEU A 212 -9.52 -12.43 8.89
N ILE A 213 -8.57 -12.76 9.78
CA ILE A 213 -8.85 -13.46 11.05
C ILE A 213 -9.67 -12.54 11.96
N CYS A 214 -9.26 -11.28 12.14
CA CYS A 214 -10.02 -10.31 12.94
C CYS A 214 -11.45 -10.13 12.41
N HIS A 215 -11.61 -10.05 11.09
CA HIS A 215 -12.93 -9.97 10.47
C HIS A 215 -13.75 -11.24 10.71
N ALA A 216 -13.15 -12.43 10.53
CA ALA A 216 -13.83 -13.71 10.75
C ALA A 216 -14.21 -13.96 12.21
N LEU A 217 -13.46 -13.43 13.19
CA LEU A 217 -13.81 -13.52 14.62
C LEU A 217 -15.16 -12.87 14.95
N GLN A 218 -15.63 -11.91 14.14
CA GLN A 218 -16.93 -11.27 14.35
C GLN A 218 -18.10 -12.26 14.22
N SER A 219 -17.94 -13.35 13.44
CA SER A 219 -18.97 -14.38 13.31
C SER A 219 -19.14 -15.25 14.56
N LEU A 220 -18.26 -15.11 15.55
CA LEU A 220 -18.40 -15.77 16.86
C LEU A 220 -19.19 -14.90 17.85
N SER A 221 -19.53 -13.66 17.46
CA SER A 221 -20.32 -12.76 18.30
C SER A 221 -21.77 -13.24 18.37
N PRO A 222 -22.41 -13.27 19.55
CA PRO A 222 -23.83 -13.62 19.69
C PRO A 222 -24.78 -12.70 18.90
N ASN A 223 -24.32 -11.48 18.57
CA ASN A 223 -25.09 -10.49 17.81
C ASN A 223 -24.94 -10.64 16.30
N CYS A 224 -24.22 -11.67 15.82
CA CYS A 224 -23.96 -11.90 14.42
C CYS A 224 -24.78 -13.08 13.90
N ASP A 225 -25.71 -12.81 12.99
CA ASP A 225 -26.64 -13.81 12.44
C ASP A 225 -25.98 -14.59 11.28
N ILE A 226 -24.85 -15.24 11.58
CA ILE A 226 -24.08 -16.07 10.65
C ILE A 226 -23.76 -17.40 11.33
N ASP A 227 -23.80 -18.49 10.55
CA ASP A 227 -23.43 -19.82 11.04
C ASP A 227 -22.00 -19.83 11.59
N ILE A 228 -21.90 -20.13 12.89
CA ILE A 228 -20.64 -20.22 13.63
C ILE A 228 -19.69 -21.25 13.00
N THR A 229 -20.22 -22.32 12.42
CA THR A 229 -19.45 -23.38 11.76
C THR A 229 -18.60 -22.81 10.62
N PHE A 230 -19.16 -21.90 9.83
CA PHE A 230 -18.45 -21.20 8.76
C PHE A 230 -17.30 -20.36 9.32
N GLY A 231 -17.58 -19.55 10.35
CA GLY A 231 -16.60 -18.75 11.05
C GLY A 231 -15.40 -19.56 11.53
N VAL A 232 -15.67 -20.67 12.22
CA VAL A 232 -14.66 -21.57 12.77
C VAL A 232 -13.79 -22.18 11.66
N ILE A 233 -14.39 -22.70 10.58
CA ILE A 233 -13.64 -23.27 9.44
C ILE A 233 -12.71 -22.22 8.82
N MET A 234 -13.20 -20.98 8.63
CA MET A 234 -12.40 -19.90 8.06
C MET A 234 -11.26 -19.49 8.99
N ILE A 235 -11.52 -19.31 10.29
CA ILE A 235 -10.49 -18.96 11.28
C ILE A 235 -9.39 -20.01 11.30
N ILE A 236 -9.74 -21.30 11.31
CA ILE A 236 -8.76 -22.40 11.30
C ILE A 236 -7.90 -22.34 10.04
N ASN A 237 -8.50 -22.27 8.85
CA ASN A 237 -7.75 -22.25 7.60
C ASN A 237 -6.87 -21.00 7.45
N LEU A 238 -7.38 -19.82 7.83
CA LEU A 238 -6.60 -18.57 7.80
C LEU A 238 -5.43 -18.63 8.79
N SER A 239 -5.63 -19.21 9.97
CA SER A 239 -4.58 -19.40 10.98
C SER A 239 -3.49 -20.35 10.49
N ILE A 240 -3.87 -21.47 9.86
CA ILE A 240 -2.89 -22.42 9.28
C ILE A 240 -2.08 -21.72 8.18
N ASN A 241 -2.73 -20.98 7.27
CA ASN A 241 -2.04 -20.22 6.23
C ASN A 241 -1.08 -19.19 6.84
N PHE A 242 -1.51 -18.43 7.86
CA PHE A 242 -0.66 -17.47 8.56
C PHE A 242 0.59 -18.14 9.15
N VAL A 243 0.44 -19.26 9.86
CA VAL A 243 1.57 -20.01 10.44
C VAL A 243 2.53 -20.51 9.35
N LEU A 244 2.01 -21.05 8.25
CA LEU A 244 2.82 -21.51 7.13
C LEU A 244 3.59 -20.35 6.47
N PHE A 245 2.96 -19.18 6.29
CA PHE A 245 3.60 -17.97 5.78
C PHE A 245 4.65 -17.41 6.75
N TYR A 246 4.36 -17.41 8.05
CA TYR A 246 5.32 -17.00 9.08
C TYR A 246 6.54 -17.92 9.11
N ASN A 247 6.34 -19.23 9.03
CA ASN A 247 7.42 -20.21 8.92
C ASN A 247 8.25 -19.99 7.65
N PHE A 248 7.60 -19.73 6.51
CA PHE A 248 8.28 -19.36 5.28
C PHE A 248 9.09 -18.07 5.43
N TYR A 249 8.53 -17.04 6.07
CA TYR A 249 9.19 -15.76 6.32
C TYR A 249 10.43 -15.93 7.20
N LYS A 250 10.29 -16.63 8.33
CA LYS A 250 11.38 -16.93 9.27
C LYS A 250 12.51 -17.71 8.58
N LYS A 251 12.16 -18.76 7.82
CA LYS A 251 13.15 -19.58 7.10
C LYS A 251 13.87 -18.81 6.00
N THR A 252 13.14 -18.00 5.23
CA THR A 252 13.66 -17.36 4.02
C THR A 252 14.40 -16.06 4.30
N TYR A 253 13.92 -15.25 5.23
CA TYR A 253 14.44 -13.90 5.49
C TYR A 253 15.23 -13.82 6.79
N VAL A 254 14.77 -14.43 7.88
CA VAL A 254 15.48 -14.32 9.17
C VAL A 254 16.66 -15.28 9.22
N VAL A 255 16.42 -16.60 9.13
CA VAL A 255 17.47 -17.63 9.29
C VAL A 255 18.56 -17.53 8.21
N LYS A 256 18.17 -17.22 6.96
CA LYS A 256 19.11 -17.07 5.85
C LYS A 256 20.02 -15.84 6.02
N GLN A 257 19.49 -14.72 6.50
CA GLN A 257 20.27 -13.52 6.80
C GLN A 257 21.20 -13.75 8.00
N THR A 258 20.76 -14.43 9.06
CA THR A 258 21.63 -14.79 10.19
C THR A 258 22.79 -15.69 9.75
N LYS A 259 22.55 -16.69 8.90
CA LYS A 259 23.63 -17.54 8.36
C LYS A 259 24.62 -16.76 7.49
N GLN A 260 24.15 -15.84 6.64
CA GLN A 260 25.01 -14.97 5.84
C GLN A 260 25.81 -13.99 6.70
N SER A 261 25.19 -13.40 7.73
CA SER A 261 25.85 -12.52 8.69
C SER A 261 26.90 -13.27 9.50
N ASN A 262 26.61 -14.49 9.97
CA ASN A 262 27.57 -15.29 10.73
C ASN A 262 28.75 -15.74 9.87
N MET A 263 28.50 -16.10 8.60
CA MET A 263 29.56 -16.42 7.64
C MET A 263 30.41 -15.19 7.29
N TYR A 264 29.79 -14.02 7.11
CA TYR A 264 30.49 -12.75 6.91
C TYR A 264 31.30 -12.36 8.14
N ASN A 265 30.74 -12.44 9.35
CA ASN A 265 31.46 -12.14 10.59
C ASN A 265 32.65 -13.08 10.80
N LYS A 266 32.50 -14.37 10.46
CA LYS A 266 33.61 -15.34 10.48
C LYS A 266 34.66 -15.07 9.40
N PHE A 267 34.26 -14.52 8.25
CA PHE A 267 35.19 -14.04 7.22
C PHE A 267 35.90 -12.75 7.66
N VAL A 268 35.17 -11.80 8.25
CA VAL A 268 35.70 -10.55 8.79
C VAL A 268 36.66 -10.84 9.94
N GLU A 269 36.36 -11.71 10.90
CA GLU A 269 37.32 -12.12 11.94
C GLU A 269 38.62 -12.70 11.34
N ASN A 270 38.53 -13.45 10.25
CA ASN A 270 39.71 -13.96 9.54
C ASN A 270 40.48 -12.86 8.78
N VAL A 271 39.80 -11.81 8.31
CA VAL A 271 40.36 -10.71 7.51
C VAL A 271 40.85 -9.54 8.38
N ASP A 272 40.22 -9.29 9.53
CA ASP A 272 40.53 -8.24 10.52
C ASP A 272 41.86 -8.51 11.25
N SER A 273 42.38 -9.74 11.14
CA SER A 273 43.78 -10.07 11.47
C SER A 273 44.81 -9.42 10.54
N ARG A 274 44.41 -8.86 9.37
CA ARG A 274 45.36 -8.30 8.38
C ARG A 274 45.13 -6.86 7.93
N VAL A 275 43.92 -6.29 7.98
CA VAL A 275 43.73 -4.88 7.58
C VAL A 275 42.52 -4.26 8.28
N LYS A 276 42.72 -3.19 9.05
CA LYS A 276 41.65 -2.33 9.57
C LYS A 276 40.97 -1.58 8.42
N LEU A 277 39.67 -1.81 8.19
CA LEU A 277 38.83 -0.91 7.40
C LEU A 277 37.46 -0.68 8.05
N LEU A 278 36.97 0.56 7.98
CA LEU A 278 35.72 1.04 8.57
C LEU A 278 34.47 0.25 8.11
N PRO A 279 33.46 0.07 8.99
CA PRO A 279 32.25 -0.66 8.65
C PRO A 279 31.28 0.17 7.79
N LEU A 280 30.90 -0.38 6.64
CA LEU A 280 29.80 0.09 5.78
C LEU A 280 28.44 -0.36 6.34
N VAL A 281 27.92 0.38 7.32
CA VAL A 281 26.53 0.24 7.79
C VAL A 281 25.68 1.31 7.10
N GLY A 282 24.89 0.95 6.09
CA GLY A 282 24.11 1.99 5.36
C GLY A 282 22.96 1.59 4.45
N THR A 283 22.66 0.31 4.21
CA THR A 283 21.66 -0.09 3.19
C THR A 283 20.32 -0.60 3.76
N SER A 284 20.23 -0.98 5.04
CA SER A 284 19.01 -1.57 5.63
C SER A 284 17.89 -0.58 5.94
N PHE A 285 18.13 0.74 5.89
CA PHE A 285 17.16 1.77 6.32
C PHE A 285 16.59 2.65 5.19
N VAL A 286 16.99 2.44 3.93
CA VAL A 286 16.48 3.22 2.79
C VAL A 286 15.05 2.80 2.40
N VAL A 287 14.72 1.52 2.60
CA VAL A 287 13.45 0.91 2.17
C VAL A 287 12.23 1.37 2.98
N PRO A 288 12.29 1.45 4.34
CA PRO A 288 11.20 2.05 5.12
C PRO A 288 10.91 3.50 4.72
N SER A 289 11.94 4.26 4.34
CA SER A 289 11.79 5.65 3.91
C SER A 289 11.05 5.78 2.58
N ILE A 290 11.24 4.87 1.60
CA ILE A 290 10.54 4.92 0.30
C ILE A 290 9.05 4.60 0.47
N ILE A 291 8.71 3.61 1.30
CA ILE A 291 7.32 3.25 1.60
C ILE A 291 6.64 4.39 2.37
N ALA A 292 7.32 4.98 3.36
CA ALA A 292 6.81 6.13 4.09
C ALA A 292 6.53 7.32 3.14
N VAL A 293 7.45 7.62 2.22
CA VAL A 293 7.27 8.68 1.21
C VAL A 293 6.08 8.37 0.28
N TYR A 294 5.90 7.11 -0.15
CA TYR A 294 4.75 6.72 -0.98
C TYR A 294 3.41 6.83 -0.22
N LEU A 295 3.36 6.38 1.04
CA LEU A 295 2.19 6.53 1.89
C LEU A 295 1.86 8.01 2.14
N LEU A 296 2.87 8.86 2.28
CA LEU A 296 2.69 10.31 2.39
C LEU A 296 2.13 10.91 1.10
N ILE A 297 2.59 10.48 -0.09
CA ILE A 297 2.00 10.90 -1.38
C ILE A 297 0.51 10.53 -1.44
N LEU A 298 0.17 9.29 -1.09
CA LEU A 298 -1.22 8.82 -1.08
C LEU A 298 -2.07 9.59 -0.07
N ALA A 299 -1.58 9.78 1.15
CA ALA A 299 -2.30 10.50 2.20
C ALA A 299 -2.58 11.96 1.80
N ASN A 300 -1.58 12.68 1.28
CA ASN A 300 -1.77 14.04 0.78
C ASN A 300 -2.75 14.08 -0.41
N SER A 301 -2.69 13.10 -1.33
CA SER A 301 -3.60 13.01 -2.48
C SER A 301 -5.05 12.73 -2.07
N ILE A 302 -5.27 11.85 -1.08
CA ILE A 302 -6.58 11.56 -0.52
C ILE A 302 -7.16 12.80 0.17
N ILE A 303 -6.35 13.52 0.96
CA ILE A 303 -6.80 14.75 1.63
C ILE A 303 -7.21 15.81 0.60
N ILE A 304 -6.44 16.00 -0.48
CA ILE A 304 -6.83 16.90 -1.59
C ILE A 304 -8.18 16.49 -2.17
N TYR A 305 -8.39 15.19 -2.44
CA TYR A 305 -9.67 14.67 -2.93
C TYR A 305 -10.82 14.96 -1.95
N MET A 306 -10.61 14.81 -0.64
CA MET A 306 -11.63 15.10 0.37
C MET A 306 -12.04 16.57 0.39
N TYR A 307 -11.09 17.50 0.24
CA TYR A 307 -11.41 18.93 0.08
C TYR A 307 -12.19 19.21 -1.21
N ILE A 308 -11.81 18.57 -2.32
CA ILE A 308 -12.52 18.71 -3.61
C ILE A 308 -13.96 18.18 -3.52
N ASP A 309 -14.16 17.01 -2.92
CA ASP A 309 -15.50 16.42 -2.67
C ASP A 309 -16.32 17.27 -1.68
N GLY A 310 -15.66 17.97 -0.76
CA GLY A 310 -16.23 19.00 0.11
C GLY A 310 -16.60 20.31 -0.58
N GLY A 311 -16.37 20.45 -1.90
CA GLY A 311 -16.80 21.61 -2.68
C GLY A 311 -15.77 22.74 -2.81
N TRP A 312 -14.49 22.48 -2.50
CA TRP A 312 -13.42 23.50 -2.53
C TRP A 312 -13.29 24.27 -3.85
N TYR A 313 -13.50 23.61 -4.99
CA TYR A 313 -13.34 24.21 -6.32
C TYR A 313 -14.53 25.06 -6.82
N LYS A 314 -15.71 24.91 -6.22
CA LYS A 314 -16.94 25.58 -6.70
C LYS A 314 -17.14 26.94 -6.04
N ASP A 315 -16.88 27.03 -4.75
CA ASP A 315 -17.33 28.17 -3.93
C ASP A 315 -16.21 28.86 -3.13
N VAL A 316 -15.04 28.24 -2.96
CA VAL A 316 -14.04 28.60 -1.92
C VAL A 316 -12.65 28.98 -2.47
N PHE A 317 -12.44 28.81 -3.78
CA PHE A 317 -11.09 28.69 -4.36
C PHE A 317 -10.21 29.95 -4.26
N ILE A 318 -10.72 31.17 -4.44
CA ILE A 318 -9.90 32.41 -4.44
C ILE A 318 -10.49 33.53 -3.56
N TYR A 319 -11.77 33.44 -3.21
CA TYR A 319 -12.52 34.53 -2.59
C TYR A 319 -12.53 34.43 -1.06
N CYS A 320 -12.73 35.56 -0.39
CA CYS A 320 -13.05 35.57 1.03
C CYS A 320 -14.42 34.91 1.28
N VAL A 321 -14.38 33.64 1.67
CA VAL A 321 -15.54 32.89 2.12
C VAL A 321 -15.50 32.78 3.64
N PRO A 322 -16.53 33.27 4.35
CA PRO A 322 -16.59 33.16 5.81
C PRO A 322 -16.73 31.70 6.24
N ILE A 323 -16.38 31.43 7.50
CA ILE A 323 -16.52 30.10 8.10
C ILE A 323 -18.01 29.85 8.40
N THR A 324 -18.53 28.72 7.95
CA THR A 324 -19.90 28.27 8.23
C THR A 324 -19.89 27.11 9.22
N TYR A 325 -20.64 27.22 10.31
CA TYR A 325 -20.78 26.17 11.33
C TYR A 325 -22.08 25.36 11.14
N SER A 326 -22.45 25.08 9.88
CA SER A 326 -23.62 24.28 9.55
C SER A 326 -23.31 22.79 9.58
N MET A 327 -24.32 21.98 9.89
CA MET A 327 -24.21 20.51 9.95
C MET A 327 -24.65 19.83 8.65
N ASP A 328 -24.66 20.57 7.54
CA ASP A 328 -25.00 20.02 6.24
C ASP A 328 -23.92 19.05 5.74
N ALA A 329 -24.29 18.18 4.81
CA ALA A 329 -23.41 17.12 4.31
C ALA A 329 -22.09 17.66 3.72
N ARG A 330 -22.07 18.89 3.18
CA ARG A 330 -20.87 19.50 2.61
C ARG A 330 -19.95 20.00 3.72
N SER A 331 -20.49 20.69 4.72
CA SER A 331 -19.74 21.17 5.89
C SER A 331 -19.15 20.02 6.70
N MET A 332 -19.89 18.91 6.86
CA MET A 332 -19.38 17.70 7.53
C MET A 332 -18.24 17.03 6.74
N LYS A 333 -18.31 16.97 5.42
CA LYS A 333 -17.20 16.50 4.56
C LYS A 333 -15.97 17.38 4.70
N MET A 334 -16.15 18.70 4.73
CA MET A 334 -15.08 19.67 4.91
C MET A 334 -14.38 19.50 6.27
N ILE A 335 -15.14 19.38 7.36
CA ILE A 335 -14.59 19.14 8.71
C ILE A 335 -13.82 17.81 8.76
N ASN A 336 -14.32 16.76 8.11
CA ASN A 336 -13.61 15.49 8.00
C ASN A 336 -12.26 15.64 7.27
N ALA A 337 -12.19 16.46 6.21
CA ALA A 337 -10.93 16.77 5.53
C ALA A 337 -9.93 17.51 6.45
N PHE A 338 -10.40 18.48 7.25
CA PHE A 338 -9.59 19.15 8.27
C PHE A 338 -9.08 18.19 9.34
N TRP A 339 -9.91 17.23 9.77
CA TRP A 339 -9.51 16.19 10.73
C TRP A 339 -8.35 15.36 10.20
N TRP A 340 -8.47 14.84 8.97
CA TRP A 340 -7.38 14.08 8.33
C TRP A 340 -6.14 14.91 8.05
N THR A 341 -6.29 16.20 7.78
CA THR A 341 -5.15 17.14 7.66
C THR A 341 -4.39 17.24 8.98
N MET A 342 -5.09 17.35 10.11
CA MET A 342 -4.47 17.38 11.44
C MET A 342 -3.73 16.07 11.73
N VAL A 343 -4.34 14.91 11.43
CA VAL A 343 -3.69 13.60 11.56
C VAL A 343 -2.42 13.53 10.73
N LEU A 344 -2.45 14.01 9.49
CA LEU A 344 -1.27 14.05 8.62
C LEU A 344 -0.12 14.86 9.23
N LYS A 345 -0.40 16.04 9.80
CA LYS A 345 0.63 16.87 10.45
C LYS A 345 1.23 16.22 11.70
N LEU A 346 0.45 15.39 12.40
CA LEU A 346 0.99 14.58 13.50
C LEU A 346 1.91 13.46 12.99
N LEU A 347 1.59 12.85 11.85
CA LEU A 347 2.44 11.83 11.22
C LEU A 347 3.77 12.41 10.73
N ASP A 348 3.83 13.69 10.36
CA ASP A 348 5.07 14.36 9.95
C ASP A 348 6.13 14.39 11.10
N PHE A 349 5.72 14.33 12.38
CA PHE A 349 6.68 14.19 13.50
C PHE A 349 7.41 12.85 13.49
N ILE A 350 6.80 11.80 12.93
CA ILE A 350 7.43 10.48 12.78
C ILE A 350 8.66 10.60 11.86
N GLU A 351 8.62 11.47 10.84
CA GLU A 351 9.77 11.74 9.97
C GLU A 351 10.96 12.33 10.75
N THR A 352 10.69 13.27 11.65
CA THR A 352 11.70 13.84 12.55
C THR A 352 12.29 12.77 13.48
N GLY A 353 11.44 11.90 14.04
CA GLY A 353 11.87 10.74 14.83
C GLY A 353 12.77 9.79 14.03
N ILE A 354 12.45 9.55 12.76
CA ILE A 354 13.28 8.74 11.86
C ILE A 354 14.65 9.41 11.60
N PHE A 355 14.72 10.73 11.42
CA PHE A 355 16.01 11.43 11.26
C PHE A 355 16.91 11.30 12.50
N VAL A 356 16.32 11.35 13.69
CA VAL A 356 17.03 11.14 14.97
C VAL A 356 17.57 9.70 15.03
N LEU A 357 16.72 8.71 14.77
CA LEU A 357 17.11 7.29 14.78
C LEU A 357 18.19 6.95 13.74
N ARG A 358 18.22 7.68 12.61
CA ARG A 358 19.24 7.54 11.55
C ARG A 358 20.54 8.29 11.84
N LYS A 359 20.66 8.98 12.99
CA LYS A 359 21.79 9.86 13.35
C LYS A 359 22.09 10.91 12.26
N LYS A 360 21.06 11.36 11.52
CA LYS A 360 21.17 12.36 10.45
C LYS A 360 20.96 13.77 11.01
N HIS A 361 21.72 14.14 12.03
CA HIS A 361 21.57 15.41 12.76
C HIS A 361 21.66 16.67 11.86
N ARG A 362 22.35 16.58 10.72
CA ARG A 362 22.42 17.66 9.72
C ARG A 362 21.07 17.99 9.06
N GLN A 363 20.11 17.05 9.04
CA GLN A 363 18.79 17.24 8.46
C GLN A 363 17.79 17.87 9.45
N ILE A 364 18.04 17.76 10.76
CA ILE A 364 17.21 18.35 11.82
C ILE A 364 17.67 19.80 12.06
N SER A 365 17.30 20.68 11.14
CA SER A 365 17.58 22.11 11.27
C SER A 365 16.57 22.80 12.20
N PHE A 366 16.93 23.97 12.75
CA PHE A 366 15.98 24.82 13.48
C PHE A 366 14.73 25.10 12.65
N PHE A 367 14.91 25.36 11.35
CA PHE A 367 13.80 25.59 10.42
C PHE A 367 12.86 24.38 10.33
N HIS A 368 13.40 23.17 10.19
CA HIS A 368 12.63 21.91 10.16
C HIS A 368 11.76 21.77 11.41
N VAL A 369 12.37 21.89 12.60
CA VAL A 369 11.65 21.73 13.87
C VAL A 369 10.60 22.83 14.07
N TYR A 370 10.93 24.08 13.75
CA TYR A 370 10.00 25.20 13.82
C TYR A 370 8.77 24.95 12.94
N HIS A 371 8.97 24.65 11.67
CA HIS A 371 7.89 24.45 10.69
C HIS A 371 6.95 23.30 11.08
N HIS A 372 7.47 22.11 11.43
CA HIS A 372 6.62 20.98 11.83
C HIS A 372 5.85 21.24 13.13
N THR A 373 6.44 22.00 14.06
CA THR A 373 5.77 22.36 15.31
C THR A 373 4.66 23.39 15.09
N THR A 374 4.94 24.46 14.33
CA THR A 374 3.94 25.53 14.10
C THR A 374 2.80 25.05 13.22
N THR A 375 3.07 24.29 12.15
CA THR A 375 2.02 23.76 11.27
C THR A 375 1.08 22.77 11.97
N ALA A 376 1.58 21.94 12.88
CA ALA A 376 0.73 21.06 13.69
C ALA A 376 -0.17 21.86 14.65
N LEU A 377 0.38 22.89 15.30
CA LEU A 377 -0.38 23.78 16.18
C LEU A 377 -1.44 24.58 15.43
N ILE A 378 -1.09 25.16 14.27
CA ILE A 378 -2.02 25.91 13.41
C ILE A 378 -3.13 24.99 12.90
N SER A 379 -2.81 23.76 12.48
CA SER A 379 -3.80 22.80 12.00
C SER A 379 -4.78 22.41 13.11
N TRP A 380 -4.30 22.23 14.35
CA TRP A 380 -5.16 21.97 15.50
C TRP A 380 -6.08 23.13 15.83
N LEU A 381 -5.55 24.37 15.87
CA LEU A 381 -6.35 25.57 16.11
C LEU A 381 -7.39 25.80 15.01
N THR A 382 -7.01 25.56 13.75
CA THR A 382 -7.91 25.70 12.59
C THR A 382 -9.03 24.67 12.65
N LEU A 383 -8.71 23.40 12.90
CA LEU A 383 -9.73 22.36 13.09
C LEU A 383 -10.68 22.69 14.24
N ARG A 384 -10.15 23.20 15.37
CA ARG A 384 -10.93 23.45 16.58
C ARG A 384 -11.87 24.65 16.45
N TYR A 385 -11.44 25.72 15.80
CA TYR A 385 -12.15 27.00 15.82
C TYR A 385 -12.56 27.51 14.44
N TYR A 386 -11.84 27.16 13.37
CA TYR A 386 -11.94 27.82 12.07
C TYR A 386 -11.99 26.84 10.88
N ALA A 387 -12.59 25.66 11.07
CA ALA A 387 -12.62 24.60 10.07
C ALA A 387 -13.68 24.88 8.98
N GLY A 388 -13.30 25.58 7.91
CA GLY A 388 -14.18 25.85 6.78
C GLY A 388 -13.88 27.15 6.04
N GLY A 389 -14.57 27.36 4.92
CA GLY A 389 -14.41 28.58 4.11
C GLY A 389 -12.96 28.80 3.67
N MET A 390 -12.51 30.06 3.74
CA MET A 390 -11.19 30.50 3.27
C MET A 390 -10.00 29.73 3.88
N THR A 391 -10.11 29.17 5.09
CA THR A 391 -9.01 28.46 5.76
C THR A 391 -8.67 27.12 5.09
N SER A 392 -9.57 26.57 4.28
CA SER A 392 -9.35 25.32 3.54
C SER A 392 -8.37 25.46 2.37
N PHE A 393 -8.06 26.68 1.94
CA PHE A 393 -7.11 26.94 0.85
C PHE A 393 -5.68 26.53 1.21
N GLU A 394 -5.23 26.89 2.42
CA GLU A 394 -3.89 26.58 2.91
C GLU A 394 -3.55 25.07 2.90
N PRO A 395 -4.36 24.18 3.50
CA PRO A 395 -4.05 22.76 3.52
C PRO A 395 -4.09 22.13 2.13
N VAL A 396 -4.94 22.59 1.21
CA VAL A 396 -4.98 22.06 -0.18
C VAL A 396 -3.72 22.41 -0.95
N VAL A 397 -3.28 23.68 -0.90
CA VAL A 397 -2.03 24.10 -1.56
C VAL A 397 -0.82 23.41 -0.92
N ASN A 398 -0.80 23.29 0.41
CA ASN A 398 0.26 22.58 1.13
C ASN A 398 0.34 21.09 0.75
N CYS A 399 -0.80 20.38 0.73
CA CYS A 399 -0.82 18.98 0.32
C CYS A 399 -0.38 18.83 -1.14
N THR A 400 -0.74 19.77 -2.02
CA THR A 400 -0.35 19.75 -3.44
C THR A 400 1.17 19.86 -3.60
N VAL A 401 1.81 20.79 -2.89
CA VAL A 401 3.27 20.92 -2.93
C VAL A 401 3.96 19.77 -2.21
N HIS A 402 3.40 19.24 -1.14
CA HIS A 402 3.90 18.03 -0.49
C HIS A 402 3.86 16.81 -1.41
N VAL A 403 2.81 16.64 -2.24
CA VAL A 403 2.80 15.61 -3.29
C VAL A 403 3.99 15.81 -4.25
N ILE A 404 4.24 17.04 -4.72
CA ILE A 404 5.36 17.34 -5.63
C ILE A 404 6.71 17.06 -4.94
N MET A 405 6.89 17.50 -3.70
CA MET A 405 8.11 17.30 -2.91
C MET A 405 8.37 15.81 -2.63
N TYR A 406 7.34 15.06 -2.21
CA TYR A 406 7.48 13.64 -1.93
C TYR A 406 7.68 12.82 -3.20
N VAL A 407 7.06 13.20 -4.33
CA VAL A 407 7.38 12.64 -5.65
C VAL A 407 8.84 12.91 -6.00
N TYR A 408 9.36 14.12 -5.75
CA TYR A 408 10.79 14.42 -5.91
C TYR A 408 11.67 13.55 -5.01
N TYR A 409 11.36 13.39 -3.72
CA TYR A 409 12.14 12.54 -2.81
C TYR A 409 12.08 11.07 -3.22
N PHE A 410 10.92 10.61 -3.69
CA PHE A 410 10.73 9.28 -4.24
C PHE A 410 11.61 9.09 -5.47
N LEU A 411 11.53 9.99 -6.46
CA LEU A 411 12.36 9.93 -7.67
C LEU A 411 13.86 10.06 -7.37
N SER A 412 14.27 10.95 -6.46
CA SER A 412 15.67 11.11 -6.05
C SER A 412 16.19 9.83 -5.39
N SER A 413 15.38 9.18 -4.56
CA SER A 413 15.75 7.89 -3.95
C SER A 413 15.88 6.75 -4.98
N LEU A 414 15.13 6.83 -6.09
CA LEU A 414 15.27 5.92 -7.22
C LEU A 414 16.53 6.25 -8.04
N VAL A 415 16.80 7.51 -8.38
CA VAL A 415 17.97 7.91 -9.21
C VAL A 415 19.30 7.60 -8.52
N THR A 416 19.45 7.89 -7.23
CA THR A 416 20.65 7.50 -6.44
C THR A 416 20.82 5.97 -6.37
N SER A 417 19.75 5.20 -6.61
CA SER A 417 19.79 3.72 -6.68
C SER A 417 20.07 3.17 -8.09
N PHE A 418 19.97 3.99 -9.15
CA PHE A 418 20.05 3.58 -10.55
C PHE A 418 21.32 4.07 -11.29
N ILE A 419 21.97 5.17 -10.86
CA ILE A 419 23.14 5.74 -11.56
C ILE A 419 24.21 6.17 -10.55
N GLU A 420 25.21 5.32 -10.30
CA GLU A 420 26.40 5.71 -9.50
C GLU A 420 27.38 6.61 -10.28
N ASN A 421 27.24 6.73 -11.61
CA ASN A 421 28.23 7.40 -12.47
C ASN A 421 27.91 8.83 -12.87
N ILE A 422 26.85 9.47 -12.36
CA ILE A 422 26.58 10.88 -12.68
C ILE A 422 26.14 11.66 -11.44
N ALA A 423 27.04 11.76 -10.47
CA ALA A 423 26.88 12.64 -9.30
C ALA A 423 26.63 14.13 -9.67
N ASN A 424 26.93 14.54 -10.92
CA ASN A 424 26.73 15.89 -11.44
C ASN A 424 25.31 16.17 -11.98
N ILE A 425 24.47 15.16 -12.27
CA ILE A 425 23.09 15.38 -12.78
C ILE A 425 22.09 15.60 -11.64
N ASP A 426 22.22 14.87 -10.52
CA ASP A 426 21.33 14.98 -9.35
C ASP A 426 21.33 16.40 -8.74
N THR A 427 22.46 17.12 -8.83
CA THR A 427 22.59 18.47 -8.27
C THR A 427 22.16 19.59 -9.21
N LEU A 428 22.14 19.36 -10.54
CA LEU A 428 21.93 20.41 -11.53
C LEU A 428 20.52 20.40 -12.16
N LEU A 429 19.91 19.22 -12.34
CA LEU A 429 18.61 19.09 -13.02
C LEU A 429 17.40 19.09 -12.07
N PHE A 430 17.53 18.59 -10.84
CA PHE A 430 16.38 18.31 -9.97
C PHE A 430 16.25 19.21 -8.73
N SER A 431 17.28 19.99 -8.39
CA SER A 431 17.24 20.93 -7.26
C SER A 431 16.21 22.09 -7.41
N PRO A 432 15.94 22.60 -8.63
CA PRO A 432 14.86 23.56 -8.89
C PRO A 432 13.48 23.01 -8.53
N LEU A 433 13.20 21.74 -8.85
CA LEU A 433 11.88 21.13 -8.70
C LEU A 433 11.40 21.05 -7.24
N ASN A 434 12.31 21.05 -6.27
CA ASN A 434 11.92 20.95 -4.87
C ASN A 434 11.82 22.31 -4.16
N THR A 435 12.52 23.35 -4.64
CA THR A 435 12.60 24.64 -3.92
C THR A 435 11.70 25.71 -4.52
N TYR A 436 11.50 25.71 -5.85
CA TYR A 436 10.62 26.68 -6.51
C TYR A 436 9.14 26.49 -6.15
N PRO A 437 8.57 25.27 -6.13
CA PRO A 437 7.17 25.08 -5.76
C PRO A 437 6.86 25.52 -4.33
N ASN A 438 7.76 25.29 -3.37
CA ASN A 438 7.61 25.73 -1.98
C ASN A 438 7.58 27.26 -1.85
N ASN A 439 8.50 27.97 -2.51
CA ASN A 439 8.49 29.45 -2.50
C ASN A 439 7.28 30.04 -3.22
N ILE A 440 6.88 29.45 -4.36
CA ILE A 440 5.69 29.87 -5.12
C ILE A 440 4.43 29.68 -4.27
N GLN A 441 4.29 28.53 -3.60
CA GLN A 441 3.20 28.30 -2.65
C GLN A 441 3.14 29.38 -1.59
N LEU A 442 4.26 29.71 -0.94
CA LEU A 442 4.26 30.68 0.16
C LEU A 442 3.82 32.06 -0.32
N VAL A 443 4.19 32.47 -1.53
CA VAL A 443 3.71 33.72 -2.14
C VAL A 443 2.21 33.66 -2.44
N ILE A 444 1.72 32.56 -3.01
CA ILE A 444 0.28 32.35 -3.25
C ILE A 444 -0.51 32.40 -1.94
N LEU A 445 0.00 31.77 -0.88
CA LEU A 445 -0.62 31.78 0.45
C LEU A 445 -0.61 33.17 1.08
N MET A 446 0.48 33.95 0.92
CA MET A 446 0.49 35.36 1.36
C MET A 446 -0.59 36.18 0.66
N LEU A 447 -0.70 36.07 -0.66
CA LEU A 447 -1.70 36.79 -1.48
C LEU A 447 -3.13 36.35 -1.15
N HIS A 448 -3.33 35.10 -0.73
CA HIS A 448 -4.64 34.62 -0.33
C HIS A 448 -5.00 35.06 1.09
N VAL A 449 -4.10 34.87 2.06
CA VAL A 449 -4.35 35.20 3.49
C VAL A 449 -4.44 36.71 3.72
N ILE A 450 -3.75 37.54 2.94
CA ILE A 450 -3.88 39.01 3.05
C ILE A 450 -5.32 39.48 2.77
N GLN A 451 -6.08 38.75 1.95
CA GLN A 451 -7.50 39.06 1.72
C GLN A 451 -8.32 38.93 3.00
N ALA A 452 -7.96 38.02 3.91
CA ALA A 452 -8.59 37.88 5.22
C ALA A 452 -8.38 39.11 6.12
N LEU A 453 -7.34 39.91 5.86
CA LEU A 453 -7.05 41.15 6.57
C LEU A 453 -7.77 42.37 5.99
N LEU A 454 -8.32 42.28 4.78
CA LEU A 454 -8.98 43.40 4.11
C LEU A 454 -10.35 43.72 4.76
N PRO A 455 -10.82 44.99 4.72
CA PRO A 455 -12.04 45.42 5.41
C PRO A 455 -13.31 44.70 4.95
N PHE A 456 -13.35 44.22 3.70
CA PHE A 456 -14.51 43.54 3.12
C PHE A 456 -14.63 42.06 3.51
N CYS A 457 -13.63 41.50 4.20
CA CYS A 457 -13.61 40.09 4.54
C CYS A 457 -13.98 39.86 6.02
N ASN A 458 -15.09 39.15 6.26
CA ASN A 458 -15.61 38.80 7.59
C ASN A 458 -14.88 37.60 8.23
N MET A 459 -13.55 37.64 8.22
CA MET A 459 -12.68 36.66 8.88
C MET A 459 -12.05 37.25 10.16
N PRO A 460 -11.79 36.43 11.19
CA PRO A 460 -11.11 36.88 12.41
C PRO A 460 -9.71 37.44 12.12
N LYS A 461 -9.53 38.75 12.30
CA LYS A 461 -8.30 39.45 11.89
C LYS A 461 -7.04 38.97 12.63
N LEU A 462 -7.13 38.78 13.94
CA LEU A 462 -5.98 38.39 14.77
C LEU A 462 -5.44 36.99 14.40
N PRO A 463 -6.26 35.92 14.32
CA PRO A 463 -5.81 34.62 13.81
C PRO A 463 -5.25 34.67 12.39
N SER A 464 -5.91 35.38 11.47
CA SER A 464 -5.43 35.55 10.10
C SER A 464 -4.09 36.28 10.03
N PHE A 465 -3.86 37.26 10.90
CA PHE A 465 -2.58 37.97 11.01
C PHE A 465 -1.46 37.06 11.52
N VAL A 466 -1.75 36.20 12.51
CA VAL A 466 -0.78 35.23 13.04
C VAL A 466 -0.37 34.21 11.95
N ILE A 467 -1.34 33.69 11.19
CA ILE A 467 -1.07 32.78 10.06
C ILE A 467 -0.24 33.50 8.99
N PHE A 468 -0.61 34.74 8.65
CA PHE A 468 0.17 35.55 7.70
C PHE A 468 1.62 35.72 8.15
N LEU A 469 1.85 36.05 9.42
CA LEU A 469 3.19 36.21 9.98
C LEU A 469 3.99 34.89 9.93
N ASP A 470 3.37 33.76 10.26
CA ASP A 470 4.01 32.43 10.15
C ASP A 470 4.41 32.12 8.70
N ILE A 471 3.55 32.42 7.71
CA ILE A 471 3.88 32.26 6.28
C ILE A 471 5.07 33.14 5.88
N VAL A 472 5.14 34.39 6.37
CA VAL A 472 6.28 35.31 6.13
C VAL A 472 7.57 34.77 6.75
N ILE A 473 7.51 34.27 7.98
CA ILE A 473 8.67 33.68 8.65
C ILE A 473 9.16 32.44 7.89
N ASN A 474 8.25 31.54 7.49
CA ASN A 474 8.58 30.36 6.70
C ASN A 474 9.19 30.72 5.35
N PHE A 475 8.70 31.77 4.67
CA PHE A 475 9.28 32.28 3.43
C PHE A 475 10.71 32.76 3.62
N PHE A 476 10.99 33.52 4.68
CA PHE A 476 12.34 33.99 4.97
C PHE A 476 13.29 32.82 5.26
N PHE A 477 12.84 31.81 6.01
CA PHE A 477 13.66 30.62 6.28
C PHE A 477 13.94 29.79 5.02
N PHE A 478 12.93 29.56 4.17
CA PHE A 478 13.13 28.88 2.88
C PHE A 478 14.06 29.67 1.95
N TYR A 479 13.93 31.00 1.90
CA TYR A 479 14.81 31.86 1.11
C TYR A 479 16.26 31.80 1.61
N ASN A 480 16.47 31.85 2.93
CA ASN A 480 17.80 31.72 3.53
C ASN A 480 18.40 30.31 3.29
N PHE A 481 17.58 29.26 3.36
CA PHE A 481 17.99 27.91 2.99
C PHE A 481 18.42 27.83 1.51
N TYR A 482 17.62 28.40 0.60
CA TYR A 482 17.93 28.46 -0.82
C TYR A 482 19.27 29.18 -1.09
N LYS A 483 19.46 30.36 -0.47
CA LYS A 483 20.70 31.15 -0.58
C LYS A 483 21.92 30.38 -0.08
N LYS A 484 21.81 29.72 1.09
CA LYS A 484 22.93 28.95 1.67
C LYS A 484 23.28 27.70 0.87
N THR A 485 22.29 27.00 0.31
CA THR A 485 22.50 25.71 -0.36
C THR A 485 22.89 25.87 -1.83
N TYR A 486 22.27 26.80 -2.55
CA TYR A 486 22.40 26.89 -4.01
C TYR A 486 23.26 28.06 -4.50
N GLN A 487 23.26 29.21 -3.83
CA GLN A 487 24.10 30.33 -4.27
C GLN A 487 25.58 30.15 -3.86
N LYS A 488 25.86 29.58 -2.67
CA LYS A 488 27.24 29.30 -2.24
C LYS A 488 27.92 28.16 -3.03
N SER A 489 27.18 27.15 -3.48
CA SER A 489 27.76 26.06 -4.30
C SER A 489 28.15 26.55 -5.70
N LYS A 490 27.35 27.45 -6.28
CA LYS A 490 27.62 28.09 -7.59
C LYS A 490 28.88 28.96 -7.56
N MET A 491 29.18 29.64 -6.45
CA MET A 491 30.43 30.39 -6.27
C MET A 491 31.66 29.47 -6.10
N LYS A 492 31.52 28.35 -5.40
CA LYS A 492 32.61 27.39 -5.15
C LYS A 492 33.05 26.70 -6.45
N ASN A 493 32.11 26.27 -7.30
CA ASN A 493 32.42 25.68 -8.61
C ASN A 493 33.08 26.69 -9.58
N LYS A 494 32.74 27.98 -9.48
CA LYS A 494 33.40 29.04 -10.28
C LYS A 494 34.88 29.20 -9.91
N SER A 495 35.22 29.10 -8.62
CA SER A 495 36.62 29.16 -8.14
C SER A 495 37.45 27.92 -8.46
N THR A 496 36.83 26.74 -8.58
CA THR A 496 37.52 25.49 -8.94
C THR A 496 37.86 25.45 -10.43
N ASN A 497 36.95 25.91 -11.30
CA ASN A 497 37.23 26.00 -12.73
C ASN A 497 38.32 27.03 -13.04
N GLN A 498 38.36 28.17 -12.35
CA GLN A 498 39.46 29.14 -12.48
C GLN A 498 40.84 28.63 -12.05
N LYS A 499 40.93 27.55 -11.25
CA LYS A 499 42.20 26.92 -10.87
C LYS A 499 42.65 25.81 -11.82
N LEU A 500 41.73 25.27 -12.63
CA LEU A 500 42.02 24.25 -13.64
C LEU A 500 42.51 24.86 -14.97
N ASP A 501 42.24 26.15 -15.20
CA ASP A 501 42.72 26.87 -16.39
C ASP A 501 44.15 27.44 -16.23
N ILE A 502 44.84 27.18 -15.11
CA ILE A 502 46.18 27.71 -14.77
C ILE A 502 47.22 26.58 -14.53
N ILE A 503 46.86 25.31 -14.78
CA ILE A 503 47.79 24.16 -14.75
C ILE A 503 47.72 23.47 -16.09
#